data_AF-Q9X3N0-F1
#
_entry.id   AF-Q9X3N0-F1
#
_cell.length_a   1.000
_cell.length_b   1.000
_cell.length_c   1.000
_cell.angle_alpha   90.00
_cell.angle_beta   90.00
_cell.angle_gamma   90.00
#
_symmetry.space_group_name_H-M   'P 1'
#
loop_
_entity.id
_entity.type
_entity.pdbx_description
1 polymer ?
#
loop_
_entity_poly.entity_id
_entity_poly.type
_entity_poly.pdbx_seq_one_letter_code
_entity_poly.pdbx_strand_id
1 'polypeptide(L)'
;ALVKEKNPELGADGSRKIGKTVGIGAVKYADLSKNRHPDYVFDWDAMLSFEGNTAPYLQYAYTRVQSVFRKAGEWDANAPTVLTEPLEKQLAAELLKFEDVLQSVRGHAYPHYLAAYLYQIATLFSLYEACPILKAEGASRNSRLQLAKLTGDTLKQGLDLLGIDVLDVM
;
A
#
# COMPACT_ATOMS: atom_id res chain seq x y z
N ALA A 1 -2.06 17.93 -13.31
CA ALA A 1 -1.71 17.29 -14.61
C ALA A 1 -1.61 15.78 -14.44
N LEU A 2 -0.69 15.30 -13.60
CA LEU A 2 -0.40 13.88 -13.35
C LEU A 2 -1.63 12.95 -13.17
N VAL A 3 -2.58 13.32 -12.30
CA VAL A 3 -3.81 12.51 -12.07
C VAL A 3 -4.67 12.36 -13.32
N LYS A 4 -4.83 13.45 -14.09
CA LYS A 4 -5.64 13.45 -15.33
C LYS A 4 -4.97 12.68 -16.45
N GLU A 5 -3.65 12.59 -16.45
CA GLU A 5 -2.89 11.80 -17.42
C GLU A 5 -3.11 10.29 -17.21
N LYS A 6 -3.12 9.84 -15.96
CA LYS A 6 -3.38 8.44 -15.59
C LYS A 6 -4.84 8.01 -15.78
N ASN A 7 -5.78 8.93 -15.58
CA ASN A 7 -7.21 8.61 -15.62
C ASN A 7 -8.01 9.76 -16.24
N PRO A 8 -8.05 9.85 -17.59
CA PRO A 8 -8.61 10.99 -18.31
C PRO A 8 -10.12 11.17 -18.16
N GLU A 9 -10.83 10.10 -17.78
CA GLU A 9 -12.29 10.09 -17.69
C GLU A 9 -12.82 10.60 -16.34
N LEU A 10 -11.93 10.91 -15.39
CA LEU A 10 -12.32 11.49 -14.11
C LEU A 10 -12.92 12.89 -14.28
N GLY A 11 -14.14 13.06 -13.76
CA GLY A 11 -14.74 14.38 -13.58
C GLY A 11 -13.86 15.34 -12.77
N ALA A 12 -14.12 16.64 -12.91
CA ALA A 12 -13.29 17.70 -12.32
C ALA A 12 -13.15 17.58 -10.78
N ASP A 13 -14.22 17.22 -10.08
CA ASP A 13 -14.21 17.07 -8.63
C ASP A 13 -13.43 15.83 -8.17
N GLY A 14 -13.57 14.71 -8.89
CA GLY A 14 -12.79 13.49 -8.66
C GLY A 14 -11.29 13.75 -8.83
N SER A 15 -10.92 14.42 -9.94
CA SER A 15 -9.54 14.84 -10.20
C SER A 15 -8.98 15.73 -9.08
N ARG A 16 -9.79 16.65 -8.54
CA ARG A 16 -9.36 17.56 -7.46
C ARG A 16 -9.14 16.82 -6.15
N LYS A 17 -10.04 15.89 -5.79
CA LYS A 17 -9.91 15.06 -4.59
C LYS A 17 -8.65 14.19 -4.66
N ILE A 18 -8.46 13.48 -5.77
CA ILE A 18 -7.29 12.63 -5.97
C ILE A 18 -6.01 13.48 -5.96
N GLY A 19 -6.00 14.62 -6.66
CA GLY A 19 -4.86 15.54 -6.68
C GLY A 19 -4.47 16.04 -5.29
N LYS A 20 -5.45 16.37 -4.42
CA LYS A 20 -5.18 16.76 -3.03
C LYS A 20 -4.56 15.62 -2.23
N THR A 21 -5.15 14.43 -2.29
CA THR A 21 -4.68 13.26 -1.53
C THR A 21 -3.27 12.83 -1.96
N VAL A 22 -3.01 12.78 -3.27
CA VAL A 22 -1.70 12.42 -3.81
C VAL A 22 -0.67 13.50 -3.53
N GLY A 23 -0.99 14.77 -3.79
CA GLY A 23 -0.05 15.88 -3.62
C GLY A 23 0.36 16.09 -2.15
N ILE A 24 -0.61 16.12 -1.23
CA ILE A 24 -0.31 16.26 0.21
C ILE A 24 0.38 15.00 0.73
N GLY A 25 -0.03 13.81 0.27
CA GLY A 25 0.63 12.56 0.61
C GLY A 25 2.10 12.54 0.19
N ALA A 26 2.40 12.98 -1.03
CA ALA A 26 3.76 13.05 -1.56
C ALA A 26 4.65 13.98 -0.73
N VAL A 27 4.15 15.16 -0.34
CA VAL A 27 4.89 16.10 0.54
C VAL A 27 5.23 15.45 1.87
N LYS A 28 4.24 14.85 2.55
CA LYS A 28 4.48 14.20 3.84
C LYS A 28 5.45 13.02 3.71
N TYR A 29 5.23 12.15 2.73
CA TYR A 29 6.01 10.93 2.59
C TYR A 29 7.45 11.18 2.16
N ALA A 30 7.69 12.16 1.29
CA ALA A 30 9.04 12.47 0.82
C ALA A 30 9.98 12.88 1.96
N ASP A 31 9.44 13.51 3.00
CA ASP A 31 10.13 13.82 4.25
C ASP A 31 10.18 12.58 5.15
N LEU A 32 9.02 12.04 5.54
CA LEU A 32 8.89 10.95 6.52
C LEU A 32 9.58 9.64 6.13
N SER A 33 9.81 9.40 4.83
CA SER A 33 10.53 8.21 4.33
C SER A 33 12.05 8.32 4.46
N LYS A 34 12.59 9.50 4.78
CA LYS A 34 14.01 9.72 5.00
C LYS A 34 14.34 9.73 6.49
N ASN A 35 15.60 9.42 6.82
CA ASN A 35 16.07 9.63 8.17
C ASN A 35 16.02 11.13 8.49
N ARG A 36 15.54 11.49 9.69
CA ARG A 36 15.36 12.89 10.12
C ARG A 36 16.65 13.63 10.50
N HIS A 37 17.82 12.97 10.48
CA HIS A 37 19.09 13.58 10.84
C HIS A 37 19.87 14.18 9.64
N PRO A 38 20.01 13.48 8.50
CA PRO A 38 20.67 14.07 7.33
C PRO A 38 19.83 15.20 6.73
N ASP A 39 20.48 16.05 5.94
CA ASP A 39 19.80 17.08 5.17
C ASP A 39 18.79 16.49 4.17
N TYR A 40 17.69 17.21 3.97
CA TYR A 40 16.64 16.85 3.02
C TYR A 40 16.78 17.66 1.73
N VAL A 41 17.05 16.98 0.62
CA VAL A 41 16.98 17.58 -0.72
C VAL A 41 15.55 17.45 -1.25
N PHE A 42 14.93 18.59 -1.51
CA PHE A 42 13.60 18.67 -2.10
C PHE A 42 13.65 18.41 -3.61
N ASP A 43 12.77 17.54 -4.10
CA ASP A 43 12.68 17.16 -5.52
C ASP A 43 11.24 16.76 -5.87
N TRP A 44 10.60 17.54 -6.76
CA TRP A 44 9.23 17.31 -7.22
C TRP A 44 9.09 16.01 -8.02
N ASP A 45 10.06 15.71 -8.88
CA ASP A 45 10.00 14.57 -9.78
C ASP A 45 10.13 13.28 -8.97
N ALA A 46 11.05 13.26 -8.01
CA ALA A 46 11.24 12.12 -7.12
C ALA A 46 10.00 11.85 -6.24
N MET A 47 9.41 12.87 -5.62
CA MET A 47 8.31 12.68 -4.67
C MET A 47 6.94 12.36 -5.32
N LEU A 48 6.71 12.82 -6.55
CA LEU A 48 5.47 12.59 -7.30
C LEU A 48 5.53 11.35 -8.21
N SER A 49 6.68 10.67 -8.29
CA SER A 49 6.83 9.44 -9.06
C SER A 49 5.85 8.34 -8.59
N PHE A 50 5.31 7.59 -9.55
CA PHE A 50 4.53 6.36 -9.29
C PHE A 50 5.40 5.11 -9.19
N GLU A 51 6.70 5.27 -9.29
CA GLU A 51 7.69 4.21 -9.17
C GLU A 51 8.61 4.48 -7.98
N GLY A 52 9.05 3.42 -7.32
CA GLY A 52 9.93 3.50 -6.16
C GLY A 52 9.21 3.85 -4.86
N ASN A 53 9.98 4.26 -3.86
CA ASN A 53 9.50 4.48 -2.49
C ASN A 53 8.84 5.85 -2.33
N THR A 54 7.59 5.97 -2.80
CA THR A 54 6.83 7.23 -2.81
C THR A 54 5.39 7.06 -2.29
N ALA A 55 4.75 8.16 -1.88
CA ALA A 55 3.33 8.12 -1.50
C ALA A 55 2.40 7.69 -2.66
N PRO A 56 2.55 8.23 -3.89
CA PRO A 56 1.74 7.80 -5.02
C PRO A 56 1.84 6.29 -5.30
N TYR A 57 3.04 5.70 -5.15
CA TYR A 57 3.23 4.26 -5.30
C TYR A 57 2.42 3.47 -4.25
N LEU A 58 2.52 3.85 -2.97
CA LEU A 58 1.79 3.18 -1.88
C LEU A 58 0.26 3.36 -1.98
N GLN A 59 -0.19 4.56 -2.32
CA GLN A 59 -1.61 4.84 -2.54
C GLN A 59 -2.14 4.02 -3.72
N TYR A 60 -1.37 3.90 -4.79
CA TYR A 60 -1.72 3.04 -5.92
C TYR A 60 -1.75 1.56 -5.54
N ALA A 61 -0.77 1.06 -4.76
CA ALA A 61 -0.77 -0.31 -4.26
C ALA A 61 -2.05 -0.61 -3.45
N TYR A 62 -2.49 0.31 -2.59
CA TYR A 62 -3.77 0.20 -1.89
C TYR A 62 -4.97 0.12 -2.85
N THR A 63 -5.03 0.99 -3.88
CA THR A 63 -6.13 0.96 -4.86
C THR A 63 -6.18 -0.36 -5.65
N ARG A 64 -5.02 -0.99 -5.90
CA ARG A 64 -4.94 -2.30 -6.56
C ARG A 64 -5.54 -3.39 -5.68
N VAL A 65 -5.27 -3.37 -4.37
CA VAL A 65 -5.94 -4.25 -3.40
C VAL A 65 -7.46 -4.06 -3.47
N GLN A 66 -7.95 -2.81 -3.43
CA GLN A 66 -9.39 -2.54 -3.52
C GLN A 66 -9.99 -3.03 -4.85
N SER A 67 -9.23 -2.93 -5.95
CA SER A 67 -9.66 -3.46 -7.25
C SER A 67 -9.79 -4.98 -7.26
N VAL A 68 -8.99 -5.72 -6.48
CA VAL A 68 -9.15 -7.17 -6.35
C VAL A 68 -10.51 -7.48 -5.73
N PHE A 69 -10.87 -6.80 -4.64
CA PHE A 69 -12.15 -7.03 -3.96
C PHE A 69 -13.37 -6.62 -4.79
N ARG A 70 -13.28 -5.55 -5.59
CA ARG A 70 -14.34 -5.20 -6.55
C ARG A 70 -14.60 -6.30 -7.59
N LYS A 71 -13.60 -7.12 -7.91
CA LYS A 71 -13.67 -8.20 -8.91
C LYS A 71 -13.86 -9.58 -8.29
N ALA A 72 -13.59 -9.72 -6.99
CA ALA A 72 -13.61 -11.00 -6.31
C ALA A 72 -15.02 -11.58 -6.21
N GLY A 73 -16.06 -10.75 -6.03
CA GLY A 73 -17.39 -11.24 -5.68
C GLY A 73 -17.39 -11.81 -4.26
N GLU A 74 -18.25 -12.79 -3.98
CA GLU A 74 -18.35 -13.40 -2.65
C GLU A 74 -17.12 -14.25 -2.30
N TRP A 75 -16.70 -14.13 -1.05
CA TRP A 75 -15.61 -14.88 -0.43
C TRP A 75 -15.84 -14.96 1.08
N ASP A 76 -15.21 -15.94 1.73
CA ASP A 76 -15.38 -16.18 3.18
C ASP A 76 -14.10 -15.81 3.91
N ALA A 77 -14.16 -14.73 4.68
CA ALA A 77 -13.04 -14.25 5.51
C ALA A 77 -12.74 -15.19 6.69
N ASN A 78 -13.68 -16.05 7.09
CA ASN A 78 -13.52 -16.99 8.21
C ASN A 78 -13.09 -18.39 7.74
N ALA A 79 -12.95 -18.62 6.44
CA ALA A 79 -12.44 -19.89 5.93
C ALA A 79 -11.02 -20.16 6.47
N PRO A 80 -10.64 -21.43 6.68
CA PRO A 80 -9.29 -21.76 7.14
C PRO A 80 -8.21 -21.23 6.19
N THR A 81 -7.24 -20.50 6.73
CA THR A 81 -6.10 -19.99 5.98
C THR A 81 -5.10 -21.10 5.67
N VAL A 82 -4.75 -21.26 4.41
CA VAL A 82 -3.77 -22.24 3.91
C VAL A 82 -2.76 -21.53 3.02
N LEU A 83 -1.48 -21.61 3.39
CA LEU A 83 -0.37 -20.98 2.65
C LEU A 83 0.54 -22.06 2.08
N THR A 84 0.55 -22.23 0.77
CA THR A 84 1.34 -23.25 0.08
C THR A 84 2.57 -22.65 -0.58
N GLU A 85 2.40 -21.51 -1.23
CA GLU A 85 3.44 -20.89 -2.05
C GLU A 85 4.49 -20.14 -1.20
N PRO A 86 5.75 -20.07 -1.64
CA PRO A 86 6.78 -19.30 -0.94
C PRO A 86 6.41 -17.82 -0.76
N LEU A 87 5.85 -17.18 -1.80
CA LEU A 87 5.43 -15.78 -1.75
C LEU A 87 4.26 -15.53 -0.79
N GLU A 88 3.34 -16.48 -0.66
CA GLU A 88 2.24 -16.42 0.32
C GLU A 88 2.79 -16.37 1.75
N LYS A 89 3.75 -17.26 2.06
CA LYS A 89 4.40 -17.34 3.37
C LYS A 89 5.24 -16.11 3.66
N GLN A 90 5.96 -15.60 2.66
CA GLN A 90 6.78 -14.41 2.79
C GLN A 90 5.92 -13.16 3.08
N LEU A 91 4.83 -12.97 2.33
CA LEU A 91 3.91 -11.86 2.56
C LEU A 91 3.24 -11.97 3.94
N ALA A 92 2.77 -13.16 4.32
CA ALA A 92 2.18 -13.38 5.64
C ALA A 92 3.14 -13.05 6.77
N ALA A 93 4.39 -13.53 6.68
CA ALA A 93 5.42 -13.25 7.68
C ALA A 93 5.74 -11.75 7.77
N GLU A 94 5.77 -11.04 6.64
CA GLU A 94 6.00 -9.59 6.64
C GLU A 94 4.82 -8.82 7.25
N LEU A 95 3.58 -9.21 6.97
CA LEU A 95 2.39 -8.58 7.57
C LEU A 95 2.37 -8.71 9.09
N LEU A 96 2.84 -9.84 9.63
CA LEU A 96 2.91 -10.07 11.08
C LEU A 96 3.96 -9.20 11.80
N LYS A 97 4.89 -8.56 11.08
CA LYS A 97 5.90 -7.65 11.67
C LYS A 97 5.37 -6.26 11.98
N PHE A 98 4.12 -5.95 11.60
CA PHE A 98 3.60 -4.58 11.71
C PHE A 98 3.71 -4.03 13.13
N GLU A 99 3.36 -4.83 14.14
CA GLU A 99 3.45 -4.42 15.55
C GLU A 99 4.89 -4.09 15.97
N ASP A 100 5.86 -4.95 15.64
CA ASP A 100 7.28 -4.74 15.97
C ASP A 100 7.83 -3.46 15.33
N VAL A 101 7.41 -3.16 14.09
CA VAL A 101 7.76 -1.92 13.40
C VAL A 101 7.19 -0.71 14.15
N LEU A 102 5.94 -0.77 14.60
CA LEU A 102 5.33 0.31 15.38
C LEU A 102 6.01 0.52 16.74
N GLN A 103 6.39 -0.55 17.43
CA GLN A 103 7.16 -0.44 18.67
C GLN A 103 8.53 0.19 18.42
N SER A 104 9.18 -0.16 17.30
CA SER A 104 10.46 0.45 16.89
C SER A 104 10.32 1.94 16.59
N VAL A 105 9.27 2.34 15.85
CA VAL A 105 8.96 3.75 15.57
C VAL A 105 8.72 4.52 16.86
N ARG A 106 7.95 3.94 17.79
CA ARG A 106 7.69 4.53 19.11
C ARG A 106 8.97 4.69 19.94
N GLY A 107 9.82 3.67 19.98
CA GLY A 107 11.05 3.66 20.78
C GLY A 107 12.10 4.65 20.28
N HIS A 108 12.18 4.86 18.96
CA HIS A 108 13.23 5.67 18.34
C HIS A 108 12.76 7.02 17.79
N ALA A 109 11.45 7.25 17.69
CA ALA A 109 10.85 8.40 17.01
C ALA A 109 11.36 8.53 15.56
N TYR A 110 11.35 7.41 14.83
CA TYR A 110 11.82 7.31 13.44
C TYR A 110 10.69 6.82 12.51
N PRO A 111 9.90 7.73 11.94
CA PRO A 111 8.81 7.38 11.01
C PRO A 111 9.26 6.65 9.74
N HIS A 112 10.51 6.88 9.31
CA HIS A 112 11.07 6.22 8.12
C HIS A 112 11.15 4.69 8.24
N TYR A 113 11.12 4.14 9.45
CA TYR A 113 10.99 2.70 9.66
C TYR A 113 9.63 2.18 9.19
N LEU A 114 8.55 2.90 9.52
CA LEU A 114 7.22 2.59 9.03
C LEU A 114 7.12 2.79 7.52
N ALA A 115 7.68 3.88 6.98
CA ALA A 115 7.69 4.12 5.53
C ALA A 115 8.39 2.98 4.77
N ALA A 116 9.58 2.58 5.19
CA ALA A 116 10.32 1.47 4.59
C ALA A 116 9.54 0.15 4.65
N TYR A 117 8.90 -0.14 5.79
CA TYR A 117 8.05 -1.31 5.96
C TYR A 117 6.85 -1.31 4.99
N LEU A 118 6.13 -0.20 4.86
CA LEU A 118 4.98 -0.10 3.96
C LEU A 118 5.39 -0.27 2.50
N TYR A 119 6.55 0.28 2.12
CA TYR A 119 7.14 0.06 0.80
C TYR A 119 7.50 -1.40 0.54
N GLN A 120 8.06 -2.09 1.54
CA GLN A 120 8.35 -3.52 1.45
C GLN A 120 7.06 -4.34 1.26
N ILE A 121 6.01 -4.06 2.04
CA ILE A 121 4.70 -4.71 1.90
C ILE A 121 4.11 -4.48 0.51
N ALA A 122 4.08 -3.23 0.03
CA ALA A 122 3.56 -2.90 -1.29
C ALA A 122 4.34 -3.59 -2.41
N THR A 123 5.67 -3.65 -2.30
CA THR A 123 6.54 -4.33 -3.27
C THR A 123 6.30 -5.84 -3.27
N LEU A 124 6.23 -6.47 -2.09
CA LEU A 124 5.92 -7.90 -1.97
C LEU A 124 4.55 -8.24 -2.53
N PHE A 125 3.54 -7.41 -2.27
CA PHE A 125 2.21 -7.59 -2.84
C PHE A 125 2.19 -7.40 -4.36
N SER A 126 3.04 -6.52 -4.91
CA SER A 126 3.18 -6.42 -6.37
C SER A 126 3.81 -7.67 -6.98
N LEU A 127 4.77 -8.31 -6.31
CA LEU A 127 5.33 -9.60 -6.75
C LEU A 127 4.33 -10.75 -6.57
N TYR A 128 3.42 -10.63 -5.61
CA TYR A 128 2.33 -11.56 -5.35
C TYR A 128 1.34 -11.69 -6.53
N GLU A 129 1.39 -10.82 -7.54
CA GLU A 129 0.69 -11.02 -8.82
C GLU A 129 1.03 -12.36 -9.49
N ALA A 130 2.18 -12.95 -9.18
CA ALA A 130 2.55 -14.31 -9.59
C ALA A 130 1.65 -15.41 -8.99
N CYS A 131 0.88 -15.12 -7.94
CA CYS A 131 -0.09 -16.02 -7.30
C CYS A 131 -1.52 -15.56 -7.67
N PRO A 132 -2.15 -16.12 -8.72
CA PRO A 132 -3.44 -15.62 -9.20
C PRO A 132 -4.52 -15.71 -8.12
N ILE A 133 -5.08 -14.57 -7.69
CA ILE A 133 -6.13 -14.52 -6.68
C ILE A 133 -7.48 -14.90 -7.29
N LEU A 134 -7.90 -14.17 -8.34
CA LEU A 134 -9.24 -14.30 -8.93
C LEU A 134 -9.46 -15.60 -9.72
N LYS A 135 -8.37 -16.27 -10.11
CA LYS A 135 -8.40 -17.55 -10.84
C LYS A 135 -8.22 -18.77 -9.93
N ALA A 136 -7.86 -18.55 -8.65
CA ALA A 136 -7.77 -19.65 -7.69
C ALA A 136 -9.17 -20.11 -7.28
N GLU A 137 -9.27 -21.31 -6.71
CA GLU A 137 -10.52 -21.88 -6.23
C GLU A 137 -10.39 -22.36 -4.77
N GLY A 138 -11.53 -22.62 -4.14
CA GLY A 138 -11.60 -23.21 -2.79
C GLY A 138 -10.82 -22.44 -1.71
N ALA A 139 -10.14 -23.20 -0.85
CA ALA A 139 -9.38 -22.66 0.28
C ALA A 139 -8.22 -21.74 -0.15
N SER A 140 -7.58 -22.03 -1.30
CA SER A 140 -6.51 -21.17 -1.82
C SER A 140 -7.05 -19.78 -2.13
N ARG A 141 -8.15 -19.66 -2.89
CA ARG A 141 -8.78 -18.36 -3.22
C ARG A 141 -9.08 -17.54 -1.97
N ASN A 142 -9.73 -18.15 -0.96
CA ASN A 142 -10.05 -17.44 0.29
C ASN A 142 -8.78 -17.02 1.05
N SER A 143 -7.75 -17.87 1.12
CA SER A 143 -6.49 -17.54 1.79
C SER A 143 -5.75 -16.38 1.12
N ARG A 144 -5.74 -16.35 -0.22
CA ARG A 144 -5.15 -15.23 -0.98
C ARG A 144 -5.94 -13.94 -0.79
N LEU A 145 -7.27 -14.01 -0.70
CA LEU A 145 -8.11 -12.86 -0.40
C LEU A 145 -7.92 -12.38 1.06
N GLN A 146 -7.72 -13.27 2.02
CA GLN A 146 -7.35 -12.90 3.39
C GLN A 146 -6.02 -12.13 3.43
N LEU A 147 -4.99 -12.61 2.72
CA LEU A 147 -3.71 -11.91 2.60
C LEU A 147 -3.83 -10.54 1.93
N ALA A 148 -4.60 -10.46 0.84
CA ALA A 148 -4.86 -9.19 0.17
C ALA A 148 -5.61 -8.22 1.08
N LYS A 149 -6.60 -8.69 1.85
CA LYS A 149 -7.37 -7.87 2.79
C LYS A 149 -6.46 -7.29 3.87
N LEU A 150 -5.67 -8.15 4.51
CA LEU A 150 -4.74 -7.75 5.56
C LEU A 150 -3.66 -6.79 5.04
N THR A 151 -3.20 -6.99 3.79
CA THR A 151 -2.29 -6.06 3.11
C THR A 151 -2.94 -4.68 2.93
N GLY A 152 -4.16 -4.63 2.42
CA GLY A 152 -4.91 -3.38 2.27
C GLY A 152 -5.12 -2.65 3.60
N ASP A 153 -5.49 -3.39 4.65
CA ASP A 153 -5.71 -2.83 5.99
C ASP A 153 -4.41 -2.30 6.61
N THR A 154 -3.31 -3.05 6.46
CA THR A 154 -1.98 -2.64 6.95
C THR A 154 -1.48 -1.39 6.21
N LEU A 155 -1.61 -1.34 4.89
CA LEU A 155 -1.26 -0.16 4.10
C LEU A 155 -2.08 1.07 4.52
N LYS A 156 -3.40 0.89 4.68
CA LYS A 156 -4.29 1.98 5.12
C LYS A 156 -3.91 2.49 6.51
N GLN A 157 -3.73 1.59 7.48
CA GLN A 157 -3.42 1.98 8.85
C GLN A 157 -2.02 2.60 8.97
N GLY A 158 -1.03 2.03 8.27
CA GLY A 158 0.32 2.58 8.27
C GLY A 158 0.42 3.96 7.62
N LEU A 159 -0.27 4.17 6.49
CA LEU A 159 -0.34 5.48 5.85
C LEU A 159 -1.09 6.49 6.74
N ASP A 160 -2.17 6.09 7.39
CA ASP A 160 -2.90 6.92 8.35
C ASP A 160 -2.02 7.38 9.52
N LEU A 161 -1.17 6.49 10.06
CA LEU A 161 -0.20 6.82 11.10
C LEU A 161 0.89 7.80 10.61
N LEU A 162 1.18 7.84 9.31
CA LEU A 162 2.03 8.86 8.67
C LEU A 162 1.23 10.12 8.28
N GLY A 163 -0.08 10.16 8.56
CA GLY A 163 -0.98 11.24 8.20
C GLY A 163 -1.27 11.34 6.69
N ILE A 164 -1.22 10.22 5.97
CA ILE A 164 -1.41 10.15 4.52
C ILE A 164 -2.71 9.41 4.22
N ASP A 165 -3.60 10.10 3.52
CA ASP A 165 -4.88 9.53 3.10
C ASP A 165 -4.71 8.51 1.97
N VAL A 166 -5.64 7.55 1.89
CA VAL A 166 -5.78 6.60 0.78
C VAL A 166 -7.10 6.81 0.04
N LEU A 167 -7.19 6.25 -1.16
CA LEU A 167 -8.37 6.30 -2.01
C LEU A 167 -8.72 4.89 -2.49
N ASP A 168 -10.00 4.56 -2.55
CA ASP A 168 -10.44 3.25 -3.08
C ASP A 168 -10.30 3.16 -4.60
N VAL A 169 -10.27 4.32 -5.27
CA VAL A 169 -10.12 4.48 -6.72
C VAL A 169 -9.21 5.68 -7.00
N MET A 170 -8.21 5.47 -7.86
CA MET A 170 -7.33 6.50 -8.44
C MET A 170 -7.38 6.42 -9.95
#